data_AF-A0A1M6P6X3-F1
#
_entry.id   AF-A0A1M6P6X3-F1
#
_cell.length_a   1.000
_cell.length_b   1.000
_cell.length_c   1.000
_cell.angle_alpha   90.00
_cell.angle_beta   90.00
_cell.angle_gamma   90.00
#
_symmetry.space_group_name_H-M   'P 1'
#
loop_
_entity.id
_entity.type
_entity.pdbx_description
1 polymer ?
#
loop_
_entity_poly.entity_id
_entity_poly.type
_entity_poly.pdbx_seq_one_letter_code
_entity_poly.pdbx_strand_id
1 'polypeptide(L)'
;MADTPEEIKKHFKIYSIVGGLLFIGTVITVLVAYVPALDFGEHGFDHIDAIIGLAIAATKASLVALIFMHLNHEKKAVYWIFLGSLFFGAVLILLFAFGFLDPITFDGLLPTKVGNVN
;
A
#
# COMPACT_ATOMS: atom_id res chain seq x y z
N MET A 1 -21.40 -22.94 8.26
CA MET A 1 -21.81 -24.36 8.31
C MET A 1 -21.26 -24.98 7.05
N ALA A 2 -20.20 -25.78 7.16
CA ALA A 2 -19.56 -26.47 6.02
C ALA A 2 -19.86 -27.95 6.19
N ASP A 3 -21.00 -28.39 5.66
CA ASP A 3 -21.59 -29.69 6.03
C ASP A 3 -21.14 -30.84 5.11
N THR A 4 -20.05 -30.69 4.35
CA THR A 4 -19.48 -31.76 3.50
C THR A 4 -17.96 -31.67 3.35
N PRO A 5 -17.23 -32.81 3.41
CA PRO A 5 -15.76 -32.84 3.31
C PRO A 5 -15.22 -32.37 1.94
N GLU A 6 -16.07 -32.34 0.91
CA GLU A 6 -15.70 -31.86 -0.42
C GLU A 6 -15.57 -30.33 -0.50
N GLU A 7 -16.48 -29.59 0.15
CA GLU A 7 -16.44 -28.13 0.19
C GLU A 7 -15.20 -27.63 0.97
N ILE A 8 -14.83 -28.33 2.05
CA ILE A 8 -13.62 -28.03 2.82
C ILE A 8 -12.36 -28.16 1.96
N LYS A 9 -12.25 -29.24 1.15
CA LYS A 9 -11.12 -29.45 0.23
C LYS A 9 -11.05 -28.35 -0.84
N LYS A 10 -12.19 -27.89 -1.34
CA LYS A 10 -12.27 -26.82 -2.34
C LYS A 10 -11.77 -25.49 -1.78
N HIS A 11 -12.23 -25.09 -0.60
CA HIS A 11 -11.74 -23.89 0.07
C HIS A 11 -10.24 -23.97 0.37
N PHE A 12 -9.78 -25.11 0.90
CA PHE A 12 -8.36 -25.34 1.17
C PHE A 12 -7.48 -25.21 -0.10
N LYS A 13 -7.95 -25.75 -1.23
CA LYS A 13 -7.25 -25.65 -2.52
C LYS A 13 -7.17 -24.20 -3.02
N ILE A 14 -8.27 -23.44 -2.90
CA ILE A 14 -8.29 -22.02 -3.28
C ILE A 14 -7.31 -21.23 -2.40
N TYR A 15 -7.36 -21.40 -1.07
CA TYR A 15 -6.45 -20.70 -0.16
C TYR A 15 -4.99 -21.07 -0.39
N SER A 16 -4.69 -22.34 -0.70
CA SER A 16 -3.32 -22.78 -1.01
C SER A 16 -2.78 -22.18 -2.32
N ILE A 17 -3.61 -22.11 -3.37
CA ILE A 17 -3.22 -21.51 -4.66
C ILE A 17 -2.98 -20.00 -4.49
N VAL A 18 -3.90 -19.31 -3.82
CA VAL A 18 -3.81 -17.85 -3.63
C VAL A 18 -2.66 -17.51 -2.67
N GLY A 19 -2.43 -18.32 -1.63
CA GLY A 19 -1.26 -18.21 -0.77
C GLY A 19 0.06 -18.38 -1.52
N GLY A 20 0.12 -19.36 -2.44
CA GLY A 20 1.28 -19.53 -3.33
C GLY A 20 1.49 -18.34 -4.27
N LEU A 21 0.41 -17.80 -4.85
CA LEU A 21 0.46 -16.61 -5.71
C LEU A 21 0.95 -15.37 -4.94
N LEU A 22 0.52 -15.21 -3.69
CA LEU A 22 0.98 -14.15 -2.80
C LEU A 22 2.47 -14.29 -2.47
N PHE A 23 2.94 -15.50 -2.22
CA PHE A 23 4.37 -15.76 -1.99
C PHE A 23 5.21 -15.41 -3.22
N ILE A 24 4.77 -15.83 -4.42
CA ILE A 24 5.41 -15.46 -5.68
C ILE A 24 5.40 -13.94 -5.87
N GLY A 25 4.27 -13.27 -5.59
CA GLY A 25 4.16 -11.83 -5.64
C GLY A 25 5.17 -11.13 -4.70
N THR A 26 5.40 -11.66 -3.49
CA THR A 26 6.42 -11.11 -2.58
C THR A 26 7.83 -11.30 -3.12
N VAL A 27 8.15 -12.48 -3.64
CA VAL A 27 9.45 -12.73 -4.27
C VAL A 27 9.66 -11.79 -5.44
N ILE A 28 8.65 -11.58 -6.30
CA ILE A 28 8.73 -10.63 -7.42
C ILE A 28 8.96 -9.21 -6.91
N THR A 29 8.28 -8.74 -5.86
CA THR A 29 8.53 -7.39 -5.32
C THR A 29 9.94 -7.23 -4.76
N VAL A 30 10.50 -8.28 -4.14
CA VAL A 30 11.89 -8.26 -3.68
C VAL A 30 12.84 -8.27 -4.86
N LEU A 31 12.56 -9.04 -5.91
CA LEU A 31 13.39 -9.06 -7.12
C LEU A 31 13.36 -7.71 -7.84
N VAL A 32 12.20 -7.07 -7.97
CA VAL A 32 12.11 -5.70 -8.52
C VAL A 32 12.90 -4.71 -7.67
N ALA A 33 12.92 -4.86 -6.35
CA ALA A 33 13.65 -3.94 -5.46
C ALA A 33 15.16 -4.24 -5.33
N TYR A 34 15.61 -5.48 -5.52
CA TYR A 34 17.00 -5.91 -5.27
C TYR A 34 17.80 -6.25 -6.52
N VAL A 35 17.16 -6.56 -7.66
CA VAL A 35 17.86 -7.00 -8.88
C VAL A 35 18.14 -5.79 -9.77
N PRO A 36 19.41 -5.37 -9.93
CA PRO A 36 19.79 -4.22 -10.76
C PRO A 36 19.52 -4.41 -12.26
N ALA A 37 19.16 -5.62 -12.69
CA ALA A 37 18.85 -5.95 -14.09
C ALA A 37 17.40 -5.59 -14.50
N LEU A 38 16.55 -5.22 -13.54
CA LEU A 38 15.21 -4.66 -13.77
C LEU A 38 15.12 -3.20 -13.30
N ASP A 39 16.27 -2.55 -13.18
CA ASP A 39 16.40 -1.11 -12.95
C ASP A 39 16.01 -0.42 -14.28
N PHE A 40 14.77 0.08 -14.38
CA PHE A 40 14.32 0.86 -15.53
C PHE A 40 14.67 2.35 -15.33
N GLY A 41 15.86 2.62 -14.77
CA GLY A 41 16.28 3.97 -14.39
C GLY A 41 17.80 4.12 -14.18
N GLU A 42 18.22 5.37 -13.97
CA GLU A 42 19.59 5.75 -13.63
C GLU A 42 19.85 5.38 -12.15
N HIS A 43 20.89 4.60 -11.86
CA HIS A 43 21.30 4.11 -10.54
C HIS A 43 20.74 4.91 -9.34
N GLY A 44 19.66 4.42 -8.76
CA GLY A 44 18.99 5.04 -7.61
C GLY A 44 17.53 4.61 -7.53
N PHE A 45 16.93 4.66 -6.34
CA PHE A 45 15.49 4.40 -6.13
C PHE A 45 14.67 5.46 -6.89
N ASP A 46 14.41 5.22 -8.17
CA ASP A 46 13.70 6.16 -9.03
C ASP A 46 12.17 6.07 -8.81
N HIS A 47 11.47 7.12 -9.20
CA HIS A 47 10.02 7.26 -9.10
C HIS A 47 9.31 6.13 -9.86
N ILE A 48 9.91 5.62 -10.93
CA ILE A 48 9.36 4.55 -11.76
C ILE A 48 9.35 3.22 -10.98
N ASP A 49 10.42 2.88 -10.27
CA ASP A 49 10.51 1.67 -9.46
C ASP A 49 9.54 1.72 -8.27
N ALA A 50 9.39 2.89 -7.67
CA ALA A 50 8.40 3.13 -6.61
C ALA A 50 6.97 2.90 -7.13
N ILE A 51 6.63 3.39 -8.33
CA ILE A 51 5.31 3.20 -8.93
C ILE A 51 5.05 1.72 -9.25
N ILE A 52 6.02 1.03 -9.86
CA ILE A 52 5.89 -0.40 -10.20
C ILE A 52 5.77 -1.25 -8.93
N GLY A 53 6.63 -1.00 -7.94
CA GLY A 53 6.58 -1.66 -6.64
C GLY A 53 5.24 -1.44 -5.94
N LEU A 54 4.71 -0.22 -5.96
CA LEU A 54 3.40 0.12 -5.38
C LEU A 54 2.25 -0.53 -6.15
N ALA A 55 2.33 -0.63 -7.48
CA ALA A 55 1.32 -1.31 -8.29
C ALA A 55 1.24 -2.81 -7.97
N ILE A 56 2.39 -3.50 -7.90
CA ILE A 56 2.45 -4.91 -7.51
C ILE A 56 1.98 -5.07 -6.06
N ALA A 57 2.34 -4.15 -5.17
CA ALA A 57 1.90 -4.12 -3.79
C ALA A 57 0.38 -3.93 -3.65
N ALA A 58 -0.24 -3.10 -4.50
CA ALA A 58 -1.69 -2.92 -4.54
C ALA A 58 -2.38 -4.20 -5.03
N THR A 59 -1.87 -4.84 -6.09
CA THR A 59 -2.43 -6.11 -6.60
C THR A 59 -2.42 -7.22 -5.54
N LYS A 60 -1.31 -7.40 -4.79
CA LYS A 60 -1.28 -8.39 -3.70
C LYS A 60 -2.27 -8.04 -2.58
N ALA A 61 -2.40 -6.76 -2.23
CA ALA A 61 -3.31 -6.32 -1.18
C ALA A 61 -4.78 -6.57 -1.58
N SER A 62 -5.13 -6.33 -2.85
CA SER A 62 -6.47 -6.66 -3.38
C SER A 62 -6.76 -8.15 -3.35
N LEU A 63 -5.79 -9.02 -3.70
CA LEU A 63 -5.95 -10.48 -3.61
C LEU A 63 -6.17 -10.95 -2.16
N VAL A 64 -5.45 -10.37 -1.19
CA VAL A 64 -5.65 -10.66 0.24
C VAL A 64 -7.04 -10.20 0.69
N ALA A 65 -7.44 -8.98 0.35
CA ALA A 65 -8.74 -8.44 0.74
C ALA A 65 -9.91 -9.27 0.18
N LEU A 66 -9.84 -9.66 -1.10
CA LEU A 66 -10.93 -10.38 -1.76
C LEU A 66 -11.02 -11.85 -1.33
N ILE A 67 -9.89 -12.54 -1.14
CA ILE A 67 -9.87 -13.98 -0.90
C ILE A 67 -9.70 -14.33 0.58
N PHE A 68 -8.73 -13.75 1.28
CA PHE A 68 -8.43 -14.09 2.67
C PHE A 68 -9.35 -13.38 3.67
N MET A 69 -9.73 -12.13 3.39
CA MET A 69 -10.71 -11.40 4.20
C MET A 69 -12.17 -11.70 3.81
N HIS A 70 -12.41 -12.65 2.89
CA HIS A 70 -13.76 -13.07 2.47
C HIS A 70 -14.67 -11.90 2.00
N LEU A 71 -14.12 -10.73 1.63
CA LEU A 71 -14.95 -9.58 1.27
C LEU A 71 -15.97 -9.93 0.18
N ASN A 72 -15.59 -10.76 -0.80
CA ASN A 72 -16.40 -11.06 -1.98
C ASN A 72 -17.82 -11.58 -1.66
N HIS A 73 -18.04 -12.21 -0.50
CA HIS A 73 -19.36 -12.71 -0.10
C HIS A 73 -19.95 -12.05 1.15
N GLU A 74 -19.32 -10.97 1.63
CA GLU A 74 -19.73 -10.23 2.82
C GLU A 74 -20.85 -9.21 2.55
N LYS A 75 -21.43 -8.71 3.65
CA LYS A 75 -22.49 -7.70 3.58
C LYS A 75 -21.97 -6.40 2.98
N LYS A 76 -22.81 -5.71 2.19
CA LYS A 76 -22.49 -4.40 1.58
C LYS A 76 -21.95 -3.37 2.58
N ALA A 77 -22.36 -3.42 3.84
CA ALA A 77 -21.86 -2.55 4.90
C ALA A 77 -20.33 -2.67 5.12
N VAL A 78 -19.77 -3.88 5.01
CA VAL A 78 -18.33 -4.13 5.22
C VAL A 78 -17.50 -3.45 4.13
N TYR A 79 -17.97 -3.47 2.88
CA TYR A 79 -17.33 -2.76 1.77
C TYR A 79 -17.30 -1.25 1.97
N TRP A 80 -18.40 -0.67 2.47
CA TRP A 80 -18.47 0.77 2.76
C TRP A 80 -17.50 1.18 3.86
N ILE A 81 -17.42 0.41 4.94
CA ILE A 81 -16.50 0.69 6.05
C ILE A 81 -15.05 0.53 5.59
N PHE A 82 -14.74 -0.52 4.83
CA PHE A 82 -13.40 -0.76 4.28
C PHE A 82 -12.98 0.38 3.34
N LEU A 83 -13.82 0.76 2.38
CA LEU A 83 -13.54 1.86 1.47
C LEU A 83 -13.42 3.20 2.21
N GLY A 84 -14.29 3.42 3.22
CA GLY A 84 -14.21 4.58 4.10
C GLY A 84 -12.86 4.64 4.84
N SER A 85 -12.38 3.52 5.37
CA SER A 85 -11.07 3.45 6.04
C SER A 85 -9.91 3.78 5.11
N LEU A 86 -9.95 3.29 3.85
CA LEU A 86 -8.94 3.59 2.85
C LEU A 86 -8.96 5.07 2.45
N PHE A 87 -10.16 5.64 2.29
CA PHE A 87 -10.33 7.06 2.00
C PHE A 87 -9.78 7.94 3.12
N PHE A 88 -10.18 7.69 4.37
CA PHE A 88 -9.65 8.45 5.51
C PHE A 88 -8.13 8.28 5.67
N GLY A 89 -7.59 7.08 5.45
CA GLY A 89 -6.15 6.86 5.44
C GLY A 89 -5.43 7.70 4.38
N ALA A 90 -5.96 7.74 3.15
CA ALA A 90 -5.41 8.57 2.08
C ALA A 90 -5.48 10.07 2.40
N VAL A 91 -6.60 10.53 2.96
CA VAL A 91 -6.77 11.93 3.41
C VAL A 91 -5.74 12.30 4.47
N LEU A 92 -5.49 11.42 5.45
CA LEU A 92 -4.47 11.68 6.47
C LEU A 92 -3.07 11.75 5.88
N ILE A 93 -2.69 10.82 5.00
CA ILE A 93 -1.39 10.86 4.30
C ILE A 93 -1.24 12.17 3.51
N LEU A 94 -2.29 12.59 2.80
CA LEU A 94 -2.30 13.83 2.05
C LEU A 94 -2.15 15.05 2.97
N LEU A 95 -2.84 15.06 4.11
CA LEU A 95 -2.72 16.13 5.12
C LEU A 95 -1.27 16.26 5.62
N PHE A 96 -0.61 15.15 5.93
CA PHE A 96 0.80 15.16 6.31
C PHE A 96 1.69 15.67 5.18
N ALA A 97 1.48 15.18 3.95
CA ALA A 97 2.24 15.64 2.78
C ALA A 97 2.10 17.14 2.56
N PHE A 98 0.88 17.68 2.72
CA PHE A 98 0.61 19.11 2.62
C PHE A 98 1.30 19.91 3.73
N GLY A 99 1.31 19.39 4.96
CA GLY A 99 2.04 20.00 6.08
C GLY A 99 3.56 20.04 5.90
N PHE A 100 4.13 19.08 5.17
CA PHE A 100 5.55 19.14 4.76
C PHE A 100 5.80 20.10 3.61
N LEU A 101 4.83 20.25 2.70
CA LEU A 101 4.94 21.14 1.54
C LEU A 101 4.81 22.62 1.93
N ASP A 102 3.95 22.91 2.91
CA ASP A 102 3.70 24.25 3.46
C ASP A 102 3.95 24.26 4.99
N PRO A 103 5.23 24.28 5.42
CA PRO A 103 5.57 24.30 6.83
C PRO A 103 5.19 25.64 7.45
N ILE A 104 4.60 25.60 8.65
CA ILE A 104 4.29 26.80 9.42
C ILE A 104 5.60 27.45 9.88
N THR A 105 6.05 28.46 9.16
CA THR A 105 7.21 29.31 9.53
C THR A 105 6.73 30.57 10.24
N PHE A 106 7.32 30.89 11.40
CA PHE A 106 6.99 32.08 12.19
C PHE A 106 7.84 33.31 11.84
N ASP A 107 8.38 33.35 10.61
CA ASP A 107 9.36 34.37 10.19
C ASP A 107 8.81 35.80 10.23
N GLY A 108 7.48 35.98 10.16
CA GLY A 108 6.80 37.27 10.32
C GLY A 108 6.30 37.60 11.73
N LEU A 109 6.42 36.67 12.69
CA LEU A 109 5.91 36.81 14.07
C LEU A 109 7.03 36.88 15.13
N LEU A 110 8.25 36.49 14.78
CA LEU A 110 9.41 36.67 15.63
C LEU A 110 10.06 38.04 15.33
N PRO A 111 10.48 38.81 16.36
CA PRO A 111 11.31 39.97 16.10
C PRO A 111 12.56 39.52 15.36
N THR A 112 12.90 40.20 14.26
CA THR A 112 14.12 39.97 13.51
C THR A 112 15.29 39.87 14.48
N LYS A 113 16.03 38.75 14.44
CA LYS A 113 17.27 38.61 15.20
C LYS A 113 18.21 39.73 14.74
N VAL A 114 18.33 40.77 15.57
CA VAL A 114 19.34 41.83 15.42
C VAL A 114 20.70 41.16 15.55
N GLY A 115 21.32 40.84 14.42
CA GLY A 115 22.59 40.12 14.43
C GLY A 115 23.02 39.53 13.09
N ASN A 116 23.00 40.31 12.01
CA ASN A 116 24.04 40.22 10.99
C ASN A 116 24.15 41.57 10.27
N VAL A 117 24.80 42.53 10.92
CA VAL A 117 25.53 43.59 10.22
C VAL A 117 26.85 42.97 9.78
N ASN A 118 26.93 42.63 8.50
CA ASN A 118 28.15 42.66 7.69
C ASN A 118 27.73 43.04 6.27
#